data_AF-A0A3N5I9Y4-F1
#
_entry.id   AF-A0A3N5I9Y4-F1
#
_cell.length_a   1.000
_cell.length_b   1.000
_cell.length_c   1.000
_cell.angle_alpha   90.00
_cell.angle_beta   90.00
_cell.angle_gamma   90.00
#
_symmetry.space_group_name_H-M   'P 1'
#
loop_
_entity.id
_entity.type
_entity.pdbx_description
1 polymer ?
#
loop_
_entity_poly.entity_id
_entity_poly.type
_entity_poly.pdbx_seq_one_letter_code
_entity_poly.pdbx_strand_id
1 'polypeptide(L)'
;QIEAKDFLFLPFTTIVQDDQSVTMVNMDPVMHDIQAYETSNLGARVLFNVPLPMNPQHPRNFKDRSDAGLYHKHMAGPPMKQLVNLSKGRRIFVMQCGFHAYMESWGLAIANPYFAKTDEQGRFTMTDVPPGTYKLVVWHPYVRTTIEQTVTIAPKGTTEANLIVPAPTGRLYANEVLDHAYVRYNVLEETKKEIDPMIQKQDR
;
A
#
# COMPACT_ATOMS: atom_id res chain seq x y z
N GLN A 1 11.40 -5.68 1.50
CA GLN A 1 11.49 -4.38 2.21
C GLN A 1 10.43 -3.46 1.62
N ILE A 2 9.77 -2.67 2.47
CA ILE A 2 8.80 -1.65 2.06
C ILE A 2 9.33 -0.28 2.51
N GLU A 3 9.24 0.72 1.65
CA GLU A 3 9.78 2.05 1.88
C GLU A 3 8.65 3.07 1.91
N ALA A 4 8.60 3.91 2.94
CA ALA A 4 7.80 5.12 2.93
C ALA A 4 8.59 6.21 2.22
N LYS A 5 8.20 6.55 0.99
CA LYS A 5 8.92 7.47 0.12
C LYS A 5 7.93 8.29 -0.71
N ASP A 6 8.07 9.61 -0.69
CA ASP A 6 7.18 10.56 -1.38
C ASP A 6 5.70 10.34 -1.00
N PHE A 7 5.45 10.06 0.28
CA PHE A 7 4.12 9.69 0.75
C PHE A 7 3.52 8.50 -0.02
N LEU A 8 4.34 7.51 -0.36
CA LEU A 8 3.90 6.22 -0.89
C LEU A 8 4.57 5.09 -0.09
N PHE A 9 3.90 3.95 -0.01
CA PHE A 9 4.56 2.70 0.39
C PHE A 9 4.98 1.93 -0.85
N LEU A 10 6.30 1.74 -1.01
CA LEU A 10 6.90 1.10 -2.16
C LEU A 10 7.58 -0.22 -1.77
N PRO A 11 7.39 -1.32 -2.52
CA PRO A 11 6.51 -1.42 -3.68
C PRO A 11 5.04 -1.51 -3.28
N PHE A 12 4.14 -1.06 -4.16
CA PHE A 12 2.68 -1.14 -3.96
C PHE A 12 2.17 -2.58 -3.71
N THR A 13 2.85 -3.58 -4.30
CA THR A 13 2.61 -5.00 -4.04
C THR A 13 3.91 -5.70 -3.65
N THR A 14 3.86 -6.47 -2.56
CA THR A 14 4.99 -7.23 -2.01
C THR A 14 4.61 -8.70 -1.91
N ILE A 15 5.50 -9.59 -2.34
CA ILE A 15 5.37 -11.03 -2.09
C ILE A 15 6.05 -11.35 -0.75
N VAL A 16 5.35 -12.10 0.10
CA VAL A 16 5.88 -12.56 1.40
C VAL A 16 5.71 -14.07 1.54
N GLN A 17 6.42 -14.66 2.48
CA GLN A 17 6.03 -15.95 3.06
C GLN A 17 5.17 -15.70 4.30
N ASP A 18 4.27 -16.64 4.59
CA ASP A 18 3.52 -16.60 5.85
C ASP A 18 4.49 -16.80 7.03
N ASP A 19 4.17 -16.20 8.18
CA ASP A 19 5.03 -16.12 9.37
C ASP A 19 6.41 -15.47 9.12
N GLN A 20 6.55 -14.68 8.06
CA GLN A 20 7.75 -13.90 7.79
C GLN A 20 7.59 -12.45 8.27
N SER A 21 8.68 -11.87 8.77
CA SER A 21 8.69 -10.43 9.04
C SER A 21 8.84 -9.61 7.76
N VAL A 22 8.02 -8.56 7.65
CA VAL A 22 8.28 -7.46 6.72
C VAL A 22 9.22 -6.44 7.35
N THR A 23 10.03 -5.79 6.53
CA THR A 23 10.92 -4.70 6.97
C THR A 23 10.46 -3.41 6.31
N MET A 24 10.24 -2.37 7.11
CA MET A 24 9.79 -1.04 6.69
C MET A 24 10.85 0.00 6.99
N VAL A 25 11.05 0.95 6.08
CA VAL A 25 12.01 2.05 6.22
C VAL A 25 11.32 3.36 5.89
N ASN A 26 11.49 4.37 6.75
CA ASN A 26 11.03 5.72 6.45
C ASN A 26 12.10 6.48 5.69
N MET A 27 11.80 6.90 4.46
CA MET A 27 12.66 7.76 3.65
C MET A 27 12.20 9.22 3.71
N ASP A 28 11.00 9.48 4.24
CA ASP A 28 10.39 10.81 4.22
C ASP A 28 10.84 11.69 5.39
N PRO A 29 10.88 13.03 5.19
CA PRO A 29 11.12 14.02 6.24
C PRO A 29 9.88 14.22 7.13
N VAL A 30 9.07 13.18 7.33
CA VAL A 30 7.87 13.19 8.18
C VAL A 30 7.66 11.80 8.78
N MET A 31 7.05 11.73 9.96
CA MET A 31 6.69 10.45 10.56
C MET A 31 5.45 9.86 9.88
N HIS A 32 5.37 8.54 9.84
CA HIS A 32 4.19 7.81 9.41
C HIS A 32 3.66 6.93 10.54
N ASP A 33 2.47 6.39 10.37
CA ASP A 33 1.87 5.44 11.30
C ASP A 33 1.47 4.20 10.51
N ILE A 34 2.12 3.06 10.74
CA ILE A 34 1.89 1.87 9.93
C ILE A 34 0.84 0.98 10.59
N GLN A 35 -0.26 0.79 9.87
CA GLN A 35 -1.36 -0.10 10.26
C GLN A 35 -1.45 -1.24 9.25
N ALA A 36 -1.27 -2.48 9.70
CA ALA A 36 -1.39 -3.65 8.85
C ALA A 36 -2.60 -4.50 9.23
N TYR A 37 -3.33 -4.96 8.22
CA TYR A 37 -4.53 -5.76 8.36
C TYR A 37 -4.48 -6.96 7.43
N GLU A 38 -4.73 -8.16 7.94
CA GLU A 38 -5.10 -9.28 7.06
C GLU A 38 -6.52 -9.07 6.53
N THR A 39 -6.75 -9.35 5.25
CA THR A 39 -8.04 -9.13 4.60
C THR A 39 -8.72 -10.45 4.23
N SER A 40 -10.04 -10.49 4.36
CA SER A 40 -10.86 -11.63 3.91
C SER A 40 -12.32 -11.22 3.73
N ASN A 41 -13.09 -12.07 3.05
CA ASN A 41 -14.55 -11.91 2.93
C ASN A 41 -15.28 -11.92 4.28
N LEU A 42 -14.63 -12.40 5.34
CA LEU A 42 -15.16 -12.47 6.71
C LEU A 42 -14.80 -11.23 7.55
N GLY A 43 -14.13 -10.24 6.96
CA GLY A 43 -13.64 -9.04 7.65
C GLY A 43 -12.12 -9.03 7.80
N ALA A 44 -11.64 -7.88 8.30
CA ALA A 44 -10.22 -7.62 8.52
C ALA A 44 -9.81 -7.91 9.98
N ARG A 45 -8.55 -8.33 10.18
CA ARG A 45 -7.93 -8.42 11.52
C ARG A 45 -6.64 -7.61 11.50
N VAL A 46 -6.44 -6.84 12.57
CA VAL A 46 -5.19 -6.09 12.77
C VAL A 46 -4.03 -7.07 12.99
N LEU A 47 -2.97 -6.92 12.20
CA LEU A 47 -1.70 -7.60 12.40
C LEU A 47 -0.82 -6.79 13.35
N PHE A 48 -0.66 -5.50 13.07
CA PHE A 48 0.08 -4.56 13.92
C PHE A 48 -0.33 -3.12 13.61
N ASN A 49 -0.12 -2.25 14.60
CA ASN A 49 -0.22 -0.80 14.47
C ASN A 49 0.99 -0.19 15.18
N VAL A 50 1.91 0.42 14.42
CA VAL A 50 3.17 0.93 14.95
C VAL A 50 3.55 2.25 14.28
N PRO A 51 4.04 3.24 15.05
CA PRO A 51 4.57 4.46 14.46
C PRO A 51 5.82 4.12 13.65
N LEU A 52 6.03 4.79 12.52
CA LEU A 52 7.26 4.75 11.72
C LEU A 52 7.96 6.11 11.82
N PRO A 53 8.93 6.26 12.75
CA PRO A 53 9.56 7.55 13.02
C PRO A 53 10.29 8.14 11.82
N MET A 54 10.29 9.46 11.72
CA MET A 54 11.11 10.21 10.77
C MET A 54 12.61 10.00 11.09
N ASN A 55 13.44 9.86 10.06
CA ASN A 55 14.89 9.87 10.24
C ASN A 55 15.35 11.23 10.86
N PRO A 56 16.05 11.26 12.02
CA PRO A 56 16.56 12.48 12.63
C PRO A 56 17.54 13.30 11.78
N GLN A 57 18.17 12.70 10.77
CA GLN A 57 19.05 13.41 9.84
C GLN A 57 18.28 14.36 8.92
N HIS A 58 16.96 14.21 8.78
CA HIS A 58 16.15 15.20 8.07
C HIS A 58 16.15 16.55 8.78
N PRO A 59 16.22 17.67 8.04
CA PRO A 59 16.07 18.99 8.63
C PRO A 59 14.71 19.10 9.33
N ARG A 60 14.72 19.59 10.57
CA ARG A 60 13.49 19.79 11.37
C ARG A 60 12.95 21.22 11.27
N ASN A 61 13.82 22.17 10.93
CA ASN A 61 13.53 23.60 10.97
C ASN A 61 13.73 24.19 9.57
N PHE A 62 12.78 23.93 8.66
CA PHE A 62 12.73 24.68 7.42
C PHE A 62 12.30 26.12 7.74
N LYS A 63 13.06 27.11 7.27
CA LYS A 63 12.77 28.54 7.50
C LYS A 63 11.48 28.95 6.79
N ASP A 64 11.26 28.42 5.59
CA ASP A 64 9.99 28.48 4.87
C ASP A 64 9.29 27.11 4.91
N ARG A 65 7.98 27.08 5.12
CA ARG A 65 7.20 25.84 5.05
C ARG A 65 7.14 25.28 3.63
N SER A 66 7.29 26.10 2.59
CA SER A 66 7.38 25.60 1.21
C SER A 66 8.63 24.77 0.97
N ASP A 67 9.75 25.08 1.64
CA ASP A 67 11.01 24.34 1.50
C ASP A 67 10.88 22.90 2.02
N ALA A 68 10.02 22.67 3.02
CA ALA A 68 9.73 21.33 3.53
C ALA A 68 9.04 20.46 2.48
N GLY A 69 8.12 21.05 1.69
CA GLY A 69 7.43 20.37 0.60
C GLY A 69 8.32 20.08 -0.61
N LEU A 70 9.42 20.82 -0.77
CA LEU A 70 10.42 20.64 -1.83
C LEU A 70 11.59 19.73 -1.40
N TYR A 71 11.57 19.22 -0.17
CA TYR A 71 12.65 18.40 0.36
C TYR A 71 12.46 16.92 -0.02
N HIS A 72 13.29 16.42 -0.95
CA HIS A 72 13.21 15.04 -1.48
C HIS A 72 14.53 14.27 -1.37
N LYS A 73 15.31 14.46 -0.28
CA LYS A 73 16.61 13.74 -0.15
C LYS A 73 16.50 12.25 0.22
N HIS A 74 15.31 11.76 0.55
CA HIS A 74 15.01 10.34 0.83
C HIS A 74 16.05 9.63 1.71
N MET A 75 16.20 10.05 2.96
CA MET A 75 17.25 9.51 3.83
C MET A 75 16.69 8.37 4.67
N ALA A 76 17.21 7.17 4.46
CA ALA A 76 16.76 5.96 5.16
C ALA A 76 16.85 6.10 6.67
N GLY A 77 15.70 6.03 7.35
CA GLY A 77 15.63 5.87 8.79
C GLY A 77 15.98 4.46 9.26
N PRO A 78 15.97 4.22 10.59
CA PRO A 78 16.17 2.89 11.14
C PRO A 78 15.13 1.90 10.59
N PRO A 79 15.55 0.69 10.16
CA PRO A 79 14.61 -0.31 9.67
C PRO A 79 13.73 -0.82 10.82
N MET A 80 12.43 -0.92 10.55
CA MET A 80 11.44 -1.50 11.44
C MET A 80 11.02 -2.87 10.94
N LYS A 81 11.10 -3.90 11.79
CA LYS A 81 10.63 -5.24 11.44
C LYS A 81 9.31 -5.53 12.15
N GLN A 82 8.34 -6.05 11.43
CA GLN A 82 7.07 -6.51 11.98
C GLN A 82 6.69 -7.88 11.42
N LEU A 83 6.19 -8.75 12.29
CA LEU A 83 5.75 -10.09 11.91
C LEU A 83 4.43 -10.02 11.14
N VAL A 84 4.36 -10.73 10.01
CA VAL A 84 3.10 -11.00 9.31
C VAL A 84 2.71 -12.44 9.62
N ASN A 85 1.72 -12.62 10.49
CA ASN A 85 1.21 -13.94 10.86
C ASN A 85 -0.24 -14.10 10.38
N LEU A 86 -0.44 -14.60 9.16
CA LEU A 86 -1.79 -14.69 8.60
C LEU A 86 -2.55 -15.86 9.25
N SER A 87 -3.81 -15.63 9.57
CA SER A 87 -4.62 -16.63 10.26
C SER A 87 -5.64 -17.29 9.33
N LYS A 88 -5.97 -18.54 9.62
CA LYS A 88 -7.04 -19.30 8.94
C LYS A 88 -6.83 -19.45 7.42
N GLY A 89 -5.57 -19.64 7.00
CA GLY A 89 -5.23 -19.82 5.59
C GLY A 89 -5.40 -18.57 4.72
N ARG A 90 -5.54 -17.38 5.34
CA ARG A 90 -5.52 -16.11 4.63
C ARG A 90 -4.15 -15.89 4.01
N ARG A 91 -4.15 -15.17 2.88
CA ARG A 91 -2.93 -14.92 2.09
C ARG A 91 -2.70 -13.46 1.74
N ILE A 92 -3.61 -12.58 2.11
CA ILE A 92 -3.56 -11.18 1.74
C ILE A 92 -3.54 -10.34 3.01
N PHE A 93 -2.62 -9.39 3.04
CA PHE A 93 -2.69 -8.28 3.98
C PHE A 93 -2.51 -6.96 3.25
N VAL A 94 -3.04 -5.90 3.85
CA VAL A 94 -2.82 -4.52 3.41
C VAL A 94 -2.13 -3.78 4.55
N MET A 95 -1.16 -2.96 4.17
CA MET A 95 -0.48 -2.02 5.06
C MET A 95 -0.88 -0.62 4.64
N GLN A 96 -1.37 0.20 5.56
CA GLN A 96 -1.83 1.57 5.30
C GLN A 96 -1.22 2.55 6.31
N CYS A 97 -1.06 3.81 5.90
CA CYS A 97 -0.66 4.86 6.83
C CYS A 97 -1.88 5.41 7.59
N GLY A 98 -1.80 5.46 8.93
CA GLY A 98 -2.86 6.01 9.78
C GLY A 98 -3.10 7.51 9.58
N PHE A 99 -2.12 8.25 9.08
CA PHE A 99 -2.25 9.69 8.77
C PHE A 99 -2.69 9.95 7.32
N HIS A 100 -2.35 9.04 6.40
CA HIS A 100 -2.50 9.21 4.96
C HIS A 100 -3.15 7.97 4.37
N ALA A 101 -4.48 7.91 4.35
CA ALA A 101 -5.21 6.71 3.94
C ALA A 101 -4.96 6.26 2.48
N TYR A 102 -4.31 7.09 1.65
CA TYR A 102 -3.86 6.73 0.30
C TYR A 102 -2.51 6.00 0.27
N MET A 103 -1.71 6.10 1.34
CA MET A 103 -0.45 5.40 1.47
C MET A 103 -0.72 3.94 1.79
N GLU A 104 -0.60 3.07 0.79
CA GLU A 104 -0.82 1.65 0.99
C GLU A 104 0.18 0.77 0.24
N SER A 105 0.42 -0.40 0.82
CA SER A 105 1.16 -1.49 0.19
C SER A 105 0.47 -2.79 0.53
N TRP A 106 0.28 -3.65 -0.46
CA TRP A 106 -0.39 -4.92 -0.33
C TRP A 106 0.59 -6.08 -0.32
N GLY A 107 0.37 -7.03 0.58
CA GLY A 107 1.16 -8.25 0.67
C GLY A 107 0.38 -9.46 0.21
N LEU A 108 1.00 -10.29 -0.64
CA LEU A 108 0.49 -11.60 -1.02
C LEU A 108 1.43 -12.69 -0.50
N ALA A 109 0.94 -13.51 0.42
CA ALA A 109 1.63 -14.67 0.94
C ALA A 109 1.51 -15.85 -0.03
N ILE A 110 2.65 -16.35 -0.49
CA ILE A 110 2.71 -17.50 -1.41
C ILE A 110 3.45 -18.66 -0.76
N ALA A 111 2.99 -19.89 -1.04
CA ALA A 111 3.54 -21.11 -0.47
C ALA A 111 4.53 -21.83 -1.41
N ASN A 112 4.82 -21.24 -2.58
CA ASN A 112 5.70 -21.82 -3.60
C ASN A 112 6.54 -20.69 -4.23
N PRO A 113 7.68 -21.00 -4.86
CA PRO A 113 8.58 -19.98 -5.41
C PRO A 113 8.15 -19.44 -6.78
N TYR A 114 7.06 -19.95 -7.36
CA TYR A 114 6.68 -19.66 -8.74
C TYR A 114 5.66 -18.52 -8.77
N PHE A 115 6.16 -17.30 -8.98
CA PHE A 115 5.35 -16.10 -9.16
C PHE A 115 6.02 -15.14 -10.13
N ALA A 116 5.25 -14.22 -10.68
CA ALA A 116 5.76 -13.09 -11.44
C ALA A 116 4.88 -11.86 -11.17
N LYS A 117 5.49 -10.67 -11.22
CA LYS A 117 4.77 -9.40 -11.30
C LYS A 117 4.73 -8.98 -12.75
N THR A 118 3.56 -8.55 -13.22
CA THR A 118 3.43 -8.01 -14.57
C THR A 118 4.21 -6.70 -14.70
N ASP A 119 4.78 -6.46 -15.88
CA ASP A 119 5.29 -5.14 -16.25
C ASP A 119 4.15 -4.14 -16.54
N GLU A 120 4.50 -2.90 -16.91
CA GLU A 120 3.55 -1.85 -17.26
C GLU A 120 2.70 -2.17 -18.51
N GLN A 121 3.16 -3.11 -19.34
CA GLN A 121 2.45 -3.60 -20.52
C GLN A 121 1.63 -4.88 -20.24
N GLY A 122 1.60 -5.34 -18.98
CA GLY A 122 0.88 -6.55 -18.57
C GLY A 122 1.60 -7.86 -18.87
N ARG A 123 2.86 -7.83 -19.30
CA ARG A 123 3.65 -9.04 -19.63
C ARG A 123 4.26 -9.63 -18.36
N PHE A 124 4.37 -10.95 -18.33
CA PHE A 124 5.04 -11.67 -17.25
C PHE A 124 5.82 -12.86 -17.80
N THR A 125 6.79 -13.35 -17.04
CA THR A 125 7.53 -14.57 -17.37
C THR A 125 7.86 -15.30 -16.08
N MET A 126 7.64 -16.61 -16.08
CA MET A 126 8.01 -17.51 -14.99
C MET A 126 8.88 -18.61 -15.57
N THR A 127 10.10 -18.76 -15.06
CA THR A 127 11.05 -19.78 -15.50
C THR A 127 11.10 -20.93 -14.51
N ASP A 128 11.67 -22.06 -14.95
CA ASP A 128 11.99 -23.20 -14.10
C ASP A 128 10.79 -23.83 -13.37
N VAL A 129 9.57 -23.61 -13.90
CA VAL A 129 8.35 -24.28 -13.43
C VAL A 129 8.43 -25.76 -13.81
N PRO A 130 8.33 -26.70 -12.86
CA PRO A 130 8.39 -28.13 -13.15
C PRO A 130 7.30 -28.57 -14.12
N PRO A 131 7.50 -29.65 -14.89
CA PRO A 131 6.47 -30.18 -15.76
C PRO A 131 5.25 -30.65 -14.96
N GLY A 132 4.05 -30.32 -15.43
CA GLY A 132 2.80 -30.64 -14.75
C GLY A 132 1.64 -29.76 -15.18
N THR A 133 0.46 -30.04 -14.62
CA THR A 133 -0.75 -29.24 -14.82
C THR A 133 -1.00 -28.40 -13.58
N TYR A 134 -1.10 -27.09 -13.76
CA TYR A 134 -1.21 -26.11 -12.67
C TYR A 134 -2.39 -25.18 -12.88
N LYS A 135 -2.81 -24.56 -11.79
CA LYS A 135 -3.73 -23.43 -11.80
C LYS A 135 -2.91 -22.15 -11.73
N LEU A 136 -2.83 -21.42 -12.84
CA LEU A 136 -2.29 -20.08 -12.87
C LEU A 136 -3.30 -19.13 -12.22
N VAL A 137 -2.88 -18.40 -11.20
CA VAL A 137 -3.73 -17.48 -10.44
C VAL A 137 -3.23 -16.05 -10.62
N VAL A 138 -4.09 -15.17 -11.11
CA VAL A 138 -3.86 -13.73 -11.21
C VAL A 138 -4.66 -13.03 -10.12
N TRP A 139 -3.98 -12.15 -9.40
CA TRP A 139 -4.55 -11.39 -8.31
C TRP A 139 -4.07 -9.93 -8.39
N HIS A 140 -4.98 -9.01 -8.07
CA HIS A 140 -4.68 -7.59 -7.96
C HIS A 140 -5.55 -6.99 -6.85
N PRO A 141 -5.03 -6.08 -6.00
CA PRO A 141 -5.78 -5.51 -4.86
C PRO A 141 -7.18 -5.00 -5.19
N TYR A 142 -7.33 -4.34 -6.33
CA TYR A 142 -8.61 -3.75 -6.76
C TYR A 142 -9.49 -4.69 -7.59
N VAL A 143 -8.94 -5.82 -8.03
CA VAL A 143 -9.71 -6.87 -8.69
C VAL A 143 -10.22 -7.76 -7.55
N ARG A 144 -11.48 -7.52 -7.15
CA ARG A 144 -12.13 -8.14 -5.98
C ARG A 144 -12.20 -9.67 -6.01
N THR A 145 -11.76 -10.29 -7.10
CA THR A 145 -11.74 -11.73 -7.33
C THR A 145 -10.39 -12.16 -7.89
N THR A 146 -10.01 -13.42 -7.66
CA THR A 146 -8.88 -14.02 -8.38
C THR A 146 -9.34 -14.51 -9.76
N ILE A 147 -8.47 -14.38 -10.75
CA ILE A 147 -8.68 -14.96 -12.09
C ILE A 147 -7.78 -16.19 -12.18
N GLU A 148 -8.33 -17.27 -12.70
CA GLU A 148 -7.66 -18.56 -12.68
C GLU A 148 -7.72 -19.21 -14.05
N GLN A 149 -6.59 -19.78 -14.49
CA GLN A 149 -6.48 -20.52 -15.74
C GLN A 149 -5.70 -21.81 -15.52
N THR A 150 -6.21 -22.93 -16.03
CA THR A 150 -5.44 -24.17 -16.07
C THR A 150 -4.38 -24.09 -17.16
N VAL A 151 -3.13 -24.36 -16.79
CA VAL A 151 -1.98 -24.39 -17.71
C VAL A 151 -1.23 -25.70 -17.56
N THR A 152 -0.74 -26.26 -18.67
CA THR A 152 0.08 -27.47 -18.67
C THR A 152 1.47 -27.13 -19.16
N ILE A 153 2.48 -27.49 -18.37
CA ILE A 153 3.90 -27.30 -18.70
C ILE A 153 4.48 -28.65 -19.09
N ALA A 154 4.93 -28.76 -20.35
CA ALA A 154 5.61 -29.96 -20.83
C ALA A 154 7.09 -29.99 -20.38
N PRO A 155 7.74 -31.17 -20.32
CA PRO A 155 9.17 -31.27 -20.04
C PRO A 155 10.01 -30.39 -20.97
N LYS A 156 10.79 -29.46 -20.40
CA LYS A 156 11.61 -28.47 -21.13
C LYS A 156 10.81 -27.62 -22.14
N GLY A 157 9.49 -27.52 -21.95
CA GLY A 157 8.60 -26.77 -22.83
C GLY A 157 8.38 -25.33 -22.37
N THR A 158 7.88 -24.51 -23.29
CA THR A 158 7.34 -23.18 -23.01
C THR A 158 5.84 -23.20 -23.28
N THR A 159 5.06 -22.62 -22.37
CA THR A 159 3.61 -22.50 -22.50
C THR A 159 3.24 -21.03 -22.46
N GLU A 160 2.55 -20.55 -23.49
CA GLU A 160 1.95 -19.21 -23.49
C GLU A 160 0.59 -19.24 -22.77
N ALA A 161 0.34 -18.25 -21.93
CA ALA A 161 -0.93 -18.07 -21.24
C ALA A 161 -1.39 -16.61 -21.38
N ASN A 162 -2.59 -16.43 -21.92
CA ASN A 162 -3.22 -15.13 -22.11
C ASN A 162 -4.46 -15.04 -21.20
N LEU A 163 -4.48 -14.05 -20.31
CA LEU A 163 -5.58 -13.81 -19.37
C LEU A 163 -6.13 -12.41 -19.57
N ILE A 164 -7.44 -12.27 -19.45
CA ILE A 164 -8.11 -10.97 -19.46
C ILE A 164 -8.46 -10.62 -18.02
N VAL A 165 -7.94 -9.49 -17.56
CA VAL A 165 -8.28 -8.91 -16.26
C VAL A 165 -9.15 -7.67 -16.51
N PRO A 166 -10.47 -7.73 -16.31
CA PRO A 166 -11.33 -6.57 -16.44
C PRO A 166 -10.90 -5.50 -15.44
N ALA A 167 -10.68 -4.27 -15.93
CA ALA A 167 -10.41 -3.14 -15.05
C ALA A 167 -11.62 -2.95 -14.11
N PRO A 168 -11.40 -2.88 -12.79
CA PRO A 168 -12.50 -2.68 -11.86
C PRO A 168 -13.09 -1.28 -12.07
N THR A 169 -14.41 -1.19 -12.13
CA THR A 169 -15.15 0.06 -12.32
C THR A 169 -15.70 0.60 -11.00
N GLY A 170 -15.88 1.91 -10.91
CA GLY A 170 -16.44 2.59 -9.74
C GLY A 170 -15.38 2.98 -8.71
N ARG A 171 -15.80 3.18 -7.45
CA ARG A 171 -14.92 3.66 -6.38
C ARG A 171 -13.91 2.58 -5.96
N LEU A 172 -12.64 2.78 -6.35
CA LEU A 172 -11.52 1.89 -6.01
C LEU A 172 -10.83 2.27 -4.71
N TYR A 173 -10.94 3.54 -4.31
CA TYR A 173 -10.34 4.08 -3.09
C TYR A 173 -11.38 4.72 -2.18
N ALA A 174 -11.11 4.71 -0.88
CA ALA A 174 -11.88 5.51 0.07
C ALA A 174 -11.77 7.02 -0.25
N ASN A 175 -10.70 7.46 -0.90
CA ASN A 175 -10.51 8.85 -1.26
C ASN A 175 -10.59 8.97 -2.79
N GLU A 176 -11.62 9.65 -3.27
CA GLU A 176 -11.73 10.04 -4.67
C GLU A 176 -11.27 11.49 -4.77
N VAL A 177 -10.35 11.78 -5.70
CA VAL A 177 -10.01 13.17 -6.01
C VAL A 177 -11.27 13.76 -6.62
N LEU A 178 -12.00 14.54 -5.84
CA LEU A 178 -13.11 15.33 -6.34
C LEU A 178 -12.52 16.41 -7.25
N ASP A 179 -13.04 16.53 -8.48
CA ASP A 179 -12.72 17.66 -9.37
C ASP A 179 -12.91 19.02 -8.66
N HIS A 180 -13.77 19.04 -7.63
CA HIS A 180 -13.95 20.16 -6.71
C HIS A 180 -13.88 19.68 -5.26
N ALA A 181 -12.67 19.36 -4.78
CA ALA A 181 -12.46 19.04 -3.37
C ALA A 181 -12.89 20.23 -2.49
N TYR A 182 -13.99 20.08 -1.76
CA TYR A 182 -14.37 21.03 -0.72
C TYR A 182 -13.36 20.94 0.41
N VAL A 183 -12.41 21.87 0.45
CA VAL A 183 -11.56 22.06 1.62
C VAL A 183 -12.40 22.79 2.66
N ARG A 184 -12.52 22.25 3.87
CA ARG A 184 -13.25 22.89 4.99
C ARG A 184 -12.73 24.30 5.32
N TYR A 185 -11.56 24.66 4.79
CA TYR A 185 -10.96 25.99 4.84
C TYR A 185 -10.79 26.57 3.43
N ASN A 186 -11.90 26.81 2.72
CA ASN A 186 -11.88 27.80 1.64
C ASN A 186 -11.97 29.19 2.28
N VAL A 187 -10.83 29.70 2.75
CA VAL A 187 -10.72 31.11 3.09
C VAL A 187 -10.48 31.85 1.77
N LEU A 188 -11.55 32.33 1.14
CA LEU A 188 -11.43 33.36 0.11
C LEU A 188 -10.80 34.60 0.79
N GLU A 189 -9.97 35.37 0.08
CA GLU A 189 -9.33 36.59 0.61
C GLU A 189 -10.32 37.55 1.31
N GLU A 190 -11.56 37.52 0.87
CA GLU A 190 -12.71 38.30 1.36
C GLU A 190 -13.15 37.89 2.78
N THR A 191 -13.00 36.60 3.12
CA THR A 191 -13.44 36.00 4.39
C THR A 191 -12.40 36.20 5.52
N LYS A 192 -11.23 36.78 5.25
CA LYS A 192 -10.15 36.99 6.24
C LYS A 192 -10.41 38.10 7.28
N LYS A 193 -11.50 38.87 7.19
CA LYS A 193 -11.69 40.07 8.04
C LYS A 193 -12.58 39.87 9.26
N GLU A 194 -13.37 38.81 9.34
CA GLU A 194 -14.23 38.56 10.50
C GLU A 194 -14.05 37.12 11.00
N ILE A 195 -13.52 37.02 12.23
CA ILE A 195 -13.57 35.81 13.04
C ILE A 195 -14.73 36.02 14.01
N ASP A 196 -15.78 35.21 13.91
CA ASP A 196 -16.84 35.16 14.92
C ASP A 196 -16.53 34.03 15.92
N PRO A 197 -16.03 34.32 17.14
CA PRO A 197 -15.68 33.30 18.10
C PRO A 197 -16.94 32.73 18.75
N MET A 198 -17.29 31.49 18.41
CA MET A 198 -18.37 30.78 19.08
C MET A 198 -17.86 30.14 20.39
N ILE A 199 -17.86 30.90 21.48
CA ILE A 199 -17.70 30.37 22.84
C ILE A 199 -19.10 30.08 23.39
N GLN A 200 -19.46 28.80 23.53
CA GLN A 200 -20.61 28.41 24.33
C GLN A 200 -20.14 27.98 25.71
N LYS A 201 -20.67 28.65 26.74
CA LYS A 201 -20.47 28.29 28.14
C LYS A 201 -21.15 26.94 28.39
N GLN A 202 -20.39 25.94 28.83
CA GLN A 202 -20.99 24.71 29.35
C GLN A 202 -21.60 25.01 30.71
N ASP A 203 -22.92 24.95 30.80
CA ASP A 203 -23.61 24.91 32.08
C ASP A 203 -23.45 23.52 32.71
N ARG A 204 -23.22 23.51 34.02
CA ARG A 204 -22.81 22.35 34.81
C ARG A 204 -23.96 21.46 35.20
#